data_AF-A0A2E0WY87-F1
#
_entry.id   AF-A0A2E0WY87-F1
#
_cell.length_a   1.000
_cell.length_b   1.000
_cell.length_c   1.000
_cell.angle_alpha   90.00
_cell.angle_beta   90.00
_cell.angle_gamma   90.00
#
_symmetry.space_group_name_H-M   'P 1'
#
loop_
_entity.id
_entity.type
_entity.pdbx_description
1 polymer ?
#
loop_
_entity_poly.entity_id
_entity_poly.type
_entity_poly.pdbx_seq_one_letter_code
_entity_poly.pdbx_strand_id
1 'polypeptide(L)'
;MHAHKAPVVEIAQAPSTGASAAASPPAMTVSGTLLDKMVTCASQGRYEQALKLARGKGGQSLDVQNAEGVCLMRLGRHEAAVHLYRGLVLNPGCTWMRRDRPAHYKVNFATALLLHGLTSGCLEMLGDLNGETTPMVDAIHQAIRKWEQGLPLLAWLNWKINRVAPASRPVPLGFPPGDFGNARPLLT
;
A
#
# COMPACT_ATOMS: atom_id res chain seq x y z
N MET A 1 -12.96 -62.46 26.32
CA MET A 1 -11.81 -61.83 27.01
C MET A 1 -11.45 -60.59 26.19
N HIS A 2 -11.30 -59.36 26.66
CA HIS A 2 -11.75 -58.63 27.84
C HIS A 2 -11.86 -57.18 27.36
N ALA A 3 -12.97 -56.52 27.67
CA ALA A 3 -13.19 -55.11 27.37
C ALA A 3 -12.37 -54.26 28.35
N HIS A 4 -11.58 -53.29 27.85
CA HIS A 4 -10.95 -52.28 28.69
C HIS A 4 -11.66 -50.94 28.52
N LYS A 5 -12.41 -50.59 29.57
CA LYS A 5 -13.11 -49.34 29.80
C LYS A 5 -12.11 -48.35 30.43
N ALA A 6 -11.91 -47.19 29.84
CA ALA A 6 -11.10 -46.11 30.43
C ALA A 6 -11.97 -45.20 31.32
N PRO A 7 -11.45 -44.66 32.44
CA PRO A 7 -12.22 -43.83 33.36
C PRO A 7 -12.26 -42.35 32.93
N VAL A 8 -13.43 -41.75 33.14
CA VAL A 8 -13.72 -40.32 33.02
C VAL A 8 -13.12 -39.59 34.22
N VAL A 9 -12.30 -38.57 33.97
CA VAL A 9 -11.77 -37.67 34.99
C VAL A 9 -12.71 -36.47 35.13
N GLU A 10 -13.31 -36.36 36.30
CA GLU A 10 -14.17 -35.28 36.76
C GLU A 10 -13.31 -34.11 37.24
N ILE A 11 -13.41 -32.96 36.57
CA ILE A 11 -12.71 -31.72 36.95
C ILE A 11 -13.72 -30.80 37.61
N ALA A 12 -13.53 -30.57 38.91
CA ALA A 12 -14.32 -29.67 39.73
C ALA A 12 -14.15 -28.20 39.28
N GLN A 13 -15.29 -27.50 39.12
CA GLN A 13 -15.34 -26.04 38.95
C GLN A 13 -15.28 -25.33 40.30
N ALA A 14 -14.40 -24.34 40.41
CA ALA A 14 -14.36 -23.39 41.52
C ALA A 14 -15.31 -22.20 41.27
N PRO A 15 -15.89 -21.59 42.32
CA PRO A 15 -16.78 -20.44 42.20
C PRO A 15 -16.01 -19.13 41.94
N SER A 16 -16.47 -18.36 40.95
CA SER A 16 -15.99 -17.03 40.63
C SER A 16 -16.65 -15.98 41.54
N THR A 17 -15.85 -15.39 42.43
CA THR A 17 -16.21 -14.21 43.21
C THR A 17 -16.13 -12.97 42.32
N GLY A 18 -17.27 -12.31 42.13
CA GLY A 18 -17.36 -11.03 41.44
C GLY A 18 -16.65 -9.91 42.20
N ALA A 19 -15.90 -9.09 41.48
CA ALA A 19 -15.45 -7.78 41.92
C ALA A 19 -15.83 -6.75 40.85
N SER A 20 -16.69 -5.84 41.30
CA SER A 20 -17.33 -4.76 40.58
C SER A 20 -16.34 -3.81 39.92
N ALA A 21 -16.50 -3.59 38.62
CA ALA A 21 -15.76 -2.62 37.83
C ALA A 21 -16.32 -1.20 38.09
N ALA A 22 -15.55 -0.37 38.79
CA ALA A 22 -15.73 1.07 38.76
C ALA A 22 -15.17 1.60 37.43
N ALA A 23 -16.07 1.89 36.49
CA ALA A 23 -15.73 2.49 35.21
C ALA A 23 -15.20 3.93 35.41
N SER A 24 -13.90 4.12 35.19
CA SER A 24 -13.33 5.44 34.94
C SER A 24 -13.75 5.89 33.53
N PRO A 25 -14.14 7.17 33.33
CA PRO A 25 -14.47 7.67 32.00
C PRO A 25 -13.23 7.64 31.08
N PRO A 26 -13.36 7.24 29.80
CA PRO A 26 -12.23 7.24 28.88
C PRO A 26 -11.81 8.69 28.58
N ALA A 27 -10.56 9.00 28.89
CA ALA A 27 -9.92 10.23 28.49
C ALA A 27 -9.88 10.34 26.95
N MET A 28 -10.79 11.12 26.37
CA MET A 28 -10.72 11.56 24.98
C MET A 28 -9.56 12.53 24.81
N THR A 29 -8.38 12.02 24.48
CA THR A 29 -7.27 12.84 23.96
C THR A 29 -6.48 12.06 22.92
N VAL A 30 -7.12 11.71 21.80
CA VAL A 30 -6.37 11.22 20.63
C VAL A 30 -5.95 12.44 19.81
N SER A 31 -4.88 13.10 20.23
CA SER A 31 -4.10 13.93 19.31
C SER A 31 -3.44 12.98 18.31
N GLY A 32 -4.15 12.70 17.21
CA GLY A 32 -3.65 11.83 16.15
C GLY A 32 -2.30 12.33 15.62
N THR A 33 -1.45 11.37 15.25
CA THR A 33 -0.16 11.65 14.62
C THR A 33 -0.34 12.47 13.34
N LEU A 34 0.73 13.09 12.84
CA LEU A 34 0.67 13.83 11.56
C LEU A 34 0.13 12.94 10.43
N LEU A 35 0.52 11.66 10.41
CA LEU A 35 0.03 10.66 9.48
C LEU A 35 -1.48 10.48 9.57
N ASP A 36 -2.04 10.36 10.77
CA ASP A 36 -3.50 10.19 10.97
C ASP A 36 -4.28 11.36 10.38
N LYS A 37 -3.76 12.59 10.54
CA LYS A 37 -4.36 13.80 9.96
C LYS A 37 -4.31 13.78 8.44
N MET A 38 -3.18 13.35 7.86
CA MET A 38 -3.05 13.20 6.41
C MET A 38 -4.00 12.15 5.84
N VAL A 39 -4.07 10.97 6.46
CA VAL A 39 -4.98 9.88 6.07
C VAL A 39 -6.44 10.34 6.17
N THR A 40 -6.80 11.07 7.23
CA THR A 40 -8.14 11.66 7.40
C THR A 40 -8.47 12.69 6.31
N CYS A 41 -7.52 13.53 5.91
CA CYS A 41 -7.72 14.46 4.80
C CYS A 41 -7.88 13.69 3.48
N ALA A 42 -7.06 12.67 3.25
CA ALA A 42 -7.07 11.86 2.04
C ALA A 42 -8.34 11.03 1.88
N SER A 43 -8.92 10.49 2.96
CA SER A 43 -10.19 9.75 2.93
C SER A 43 -11.38 10.65 2.56
N GLN A 44 -11.25 11.96 2.78
CA GLN A 44 -12.25 12.96 2.40
C GLN A 44 -11.96 13.59 1.02
N GLY A 45 -11.01 13.03 0.24
CA GLY A 45 -10.60 13.56 -1.06
C GLY A 45 -9.80 14.87 -0.99
N ARG A 46 -9.42 15.33 0.21
CA ARG A 46 -8.70 16.60 0.44
C ARG A 46 -7.18 16.42 0.31
N TYR A 47 -6.72 15.90 -0.82
CA TYR A 47 -5.30 15.54 -1.04
C TYR A 47 -4.35 16.76 -0.98
N GLU A 48 -4.75 17.93 -1.48
CA GLU A 48 -3.93 19.15 -1.37
C GLU A 48 -3.72 19.58 0.09
N GLN A 49 -4.72 19.38 0.95
CA GLN A 49 -4.60 19.68 2.38
C GLN A 49 -3.65 18.70 3.05
N ALA A 50 -3.73 17.41 2.69
CA ALA A 50 -2.78 16.40 3.15
C ALA A 50 -1.34 16.72 2.75
N LEU A 51 -1.10 17.19 1.51
CA LEU A 51 0.23 17.62 1.06
C LEU A 51 0.76 18.82 1.84
N LYS A 52 -0.10 19.80 2.18
CA LYS A 52 0.31 20.94 3.02
C LYS A 52 0.75 20.48 4.41
N LEU A 53 0.10 19.47 4.98
CA LEU A 53 0.48 18.88 6.26
C LEU A 53 1.85 18.19 6.17
N ALA A 54 2.12 17.45 5.10
CA ALA A 54 3.39 16.75 4.87
C ALA A 54 4.60 17.70 4.87
N ARG A 55 4.45 18.93 4.36
CA ARG A 55 5.53 19.92 4.25
C ARG A 55 5.85 20.65 5.56
N GLY A 56 5.14 20.37 6.65
CA GLY A 56 5.38 20.96 7.96
C GLY A 56 6.62 20.38 8.67
N LYS A 57 6.94 20.90 9.86
CA LYS A 57 8.11 20.50 10.67
C LYS A 57 8.15 19.00 11.07
N GLY A 58 7.06 18.26 10.91
CA GLY A 58 6.98 16.80 11.14
C GLY A 58 7.08 15.94 9.88
N GLY A 59 7.35 16.53 8.73
CA GLY A 59 7.26 15.91 7.39
C GLY A 59 8.26 14.82 7.04
N GLN A 60 9.25 14.56 7.90
CA GLN A 60 10.41 13.77 7.51
C GLN A 60 10.31 12.28 7.82
N SER A 61 9.25 11.81 8.50
CA SER A 61 9.09 10.37 8.71
C SER A 61 8.79 9.66 7.39
N LEU A 62 9.25 8.40 7.28
CA LEU A 62 9.07 7.61 6.07
C LEU A 62 7.59 7.37 5.75
N ASP A 63 6.76 7.21 6.78
CA ASP A 63 5.31 7.06 6.61
C ASP A 63 4.65 8.33 6.07
N VAL A 64 5.11 9.50 6.52
CA VAL A 64 4.61 10.79 6.02
C VAL A 64 5.05 11.01 4.57
N GLN A 65 6.28 10.66 4.21
CA GLN A 65 6.75 10.69 2.82
C GLN A 65 5.96 9.71 1.94
N ASN A 66 5.69 8.50 2.42
CA ASN A 66 4.83 7.55 1.71
C ASN A 66 3.43 8.13 1.49
N ALA A 67 2.81 8.70 2.53
CA ALA A 67 1.51 9.33 2.44
C ALA A 67 1.50 10.53 1.48
N GLU A 68 2.58 11.31 1.45
CA GLU A 68 2.79 12.38 0.46
C GLU A 68 2.81 11.81 -0.97
N GLY A 69 3.57 10.74 -1.21
CA GLY A 69 3.62 10.04 -2.48
C GLY A 69 2.25 9.54 -2.96
N VAL A 70 1.44 8.96 -2.08
CA VAL A 70 0.06 8.55 -2.39
C VAL A 70 -0.81 9.75 -2.76
N CYS A 71 -0.71 10.86 -2.03
CA CYS A 71 -1.46 12.08 -2.35
C CYS A 71 -1.04 12.67 -3.70
N LEU A 72 0.26 12.67 -4.03
CA LEU A 72 0.77 13.10 -5.32
C LEU A 72 0.21 12.26 -6.47
N MET A 73 0.20 10.92 -6.32
CA MET A 73 -0.41 10.02 -7.31
C MET A 73 -1.90 10.34 -7.52
N ARG A 74 -2.67 10.48 -6.44
CA ARG A 74 -4.12 10.75 -6.51
C ARG A 74 -4.46 12.13 -7.07
N LEU A 75 -3.54 13.08 -7.03
CA LEU A 75 -3.66 14.41 -7.66
C LEU A 75 -3.19 14.44 -9.12
N GLY A 76 -2.75 13.32 -9.69
CA GLY A 76 -2.22 13.28 -11.06
C GLY A 76 -0.77 13.78 -11.18
N ARG A 77 -0.08 14.06 -10.06
CA ARG A 77 1.30 14.56 -10.04
C ARG A 77 2.31 13.41 -10.08
N HIS A 78 2.20 12.57 -11.11
CA HIS A 78 2.91 11.28 -11.17
C HIS A 78 4.43 11.42 -11.18
N GLU A 79 4.98 12.39 -11.90
CA GLU A 79 6.43 12.63 -11.95
C GLU A 79 7.01 12.97 -10.57
N ALA A 80 6.33 13.86 -9.82
CA ALA A 80 6.72 14.21 -8.47
C ALA A 80 6.65 13.00 -7.52
N ALA A 81 5.62 12.16 -7.67
CA ALA A 81 5.52 10.90 -6.91
C ALA A 81 6.68 9.95 -7.23
N VAL A 82 7.04 9.78 -8.51
CA VAL A 82 8.19 8.97 -8.93
C VAL A 82 9.48 9.49 -8.32
N HIS A 83 9.71 10.81 -8.35
CA HIS A 83 10.91 11.41 -7.77
C HIS A 83 10.99 11.17 -6.25
N LEU A 84 9.89 11.38 -5.53
CA LEU A 84 9.81 11.13 -4.09
C LEU A 84 10.10 9.66 -3.77
N TYR A 85 9.39 8.73 -4.43
CA TYR A 85 9.54 7.31 -4.16
C TYR A 85 10.91 6.77 -4.55
N ARG A 86 11.55 7.32 -5.59
CA ARG A 86 12.94 6.99 -5.93
C ARG A 86 13.88 7.26 -4.76
N GLY A 87 13.76 8.43 -4.11
CA GLY A 87 14.55 8.77 -2.92
C GLY A 87 14.20 7.94 -1.69
N LEU A 88 12.94 7.50 -1.58
CA LEU A 88 12.46 6.70 -0.46
C LEU A 88 12.88 5.23 -0.55
N VAL A 89 12.83 4.65 -1.75
CA VAL A 89 12.89 3.20 -1.98
C VAL A 89 14.24 2.73 -2.53
N LEU A 90 14.98 3.56 -3.27
CA LEU A 90 16.27 3.17 -3.86
C LEU A 90 17.45 3.58 -2.97
N ASN A 91 18.56 2.87 -3.11
CA ASN A 91 19.83 3.29 -2.53
C ASN A 91 20.36 4.54 -3.29
N PRO A 92 20.86 5.58 -2.58
CA PRO A 92 21.43 6.75 -3.23
C PRO A 92 22.52 6.37 -4.23
N GLY A 93 22.46 6.95 -5.44
CA GLY A 93 23.43 6.68 -6.52
C GLY A 93 23.24 5.36 -7.26
N CYS A 94 22.22 4.56 -6.92
CA CYS A 94 22.00 3.24 -7.47
C CYS A 94 20.54 3.04 -7.91
N THR A 95 20.30 2.02 -8.75
CA THR A 95 18.95 1.55 -9.12
C THR A 95 18.46 0.42 -8.20
N TRP A 96 19.29 -0.06 -7.28
CA TRP A 96 18.96 -1.13 -6.34
C TRP A 96 18.01 -0.65 -5.25
N MET A 97 16.96 -1.43 -5.00
CA MET A 97 16.05 -1.22 -3.89
C MET A 97 16.71 -1.42 -2.53
N ARG A 98 16.24 -0.63 -1.57
CA ARG A 98 16.52 -0.76 -0.15
C ARG A 98 15.73 -1.92 0.45
N ARG A 99 16.43 -2.92 1.00
CA ARG A 99 15.82 -4.12 1.61
C ARG A 99 15.08 -3.82 2.91
N ASP A 100 15.46 -2.76 3.62
CA ASP A 100 14.85 -2.32 4.88
C ASP A 100 13.51 -1.58 4.69
N ARG A 101 13.08 -1.34 3.45
CA ARG A 101 11.85 -0.59 3.17
C ARG A 101 10.64 -1.52 3.21
N PRO A 102 9.52 -1.09 3.83
CA PRO A 102 8.27 -1.82 3.79
C PRO A 102 7.80 -2.12 2.37
N ALA A 103 7.18 -3.30 2.19
CA ALA A 103 6.61 -3.77 0.93
C ALA A 103 5.70 -2.72 0.26
N HIS A 104 4.81 -2.11 1.03
CA HIS A 104 3.83 -1.17 0.49
C HIS A 104 4.47 0.11 -0.06
N TYR A 105 5.64 0.55 0.43
CA TYR A 105 6.36 1.68 -0.18
C TYR A 105 6.87 1.32 -1.58
N LYS A 106 7.41 0.09 -1.72
CA LYS A 106 7.91 -0.44 -2.99
C LYS A 106 6.77 -0.61 -4.00
N VAL A 107 5.62 -1.13 -3.56
CA VAL A 107 4.42 -1.26 -4.40
C VAL A 107 3.89 0.12 -4.83
N ASN A 108 3.90 1.11 -3.94
CA ASN A 108 3.52 2.48 -4.30
C ASN A 108 4.48 3.11 -5.30
N PHE A 109 5.78 2.81 -5.20
CA PHE A 109 6.75 3.24 -6.20
C PHE A 109 6.46 2.60 -7.57
N ALA A 110 6.19 1.29 -7.61
CA ALA A 110 5.77 0.60 -8.83
C ALA A 110 4.49 1.22 -9.43
N THR A 111 3.52 1.59 -8.57
CA THR A 111 2.28 2.26 -8.98
C THR A 111 2.56 3.64 -9.58
N ALA A 112 3.45 4.42 -8.97
CA ALA A 112 3.85 5.74 -9.47
C ALA A 112 4.54 5.64 -10.84
N LEU A 113 5.42 4.66 -11.03
CA LEU A 113 6.05 4.38 -12.32
C LEU A 113 5.00 4.06 -13.40
N LEU A 114 4.04 3.20 -13.08
CA LEU A 114 2.95 2.84 -13.99
C LEU A 114 2.12 4.05 -14.40
N LEU A 115 1.72 4.88 -13.43
CA LEU A 115 0.94 6.10 -13.66
C LEU A 115 1.68 7.15 -14.49
N HIS A 116 3.01 7.21 -14.36
CA HIS A 116 3.85 8.09 -15.16
C HIS A 116 4.12 7.55 -16.58
N GLY A 117 3.62 6.35 -16.92
CA GLY A 117 3.83 5.72 -18.22
C GLY A 117 5.12 4.88 -18.31
N LEU A 118 5.81 4.65 -17.20
CA LEU A 118 7.01 3.84 -17.11
C LEU A 118 6.66 2.37 -16.81
N THR A 119 5.83 1.75 -17.66
CA THR A 119 5.28 0.39 -17.45
C THR A 119 6.37 -0.67 -17.28
N SER A 120 7.48 -0.58 -18.01
CA SER A 120 8.58 -1.54 -17.92
C SER A 120 9.28 -1.47 -16.56
N GLY A 121 9.56 -0.26 -16.06
CA GLY A 121 10.12 -0.06 -14.72
C GLY A 121 9.16 -0.51 -13.62
N CYS A 122 7.84 -0.35 -13.82
CA CYS A 122 6.84 -0.94 -12.93
C CYS A 122 6.95 -2.48 -12.89
N LEU A 123 7.03 -3.14 -14.04
CA LEU A 123 7.14 -4.61 -14.10
C LEU A 123 8.43 -5.15 -13.50
N GLU A 124 9.56 -4.49 -13.73
CA GLU A 124 10.83 -4.83 -13.08
C GLU A 124 10.70 -4.75 -11.56
N MET A 125 10.14 -3.65 -11.07
CA MET A 125 9.90 -3.43 -9.65
C MET A 125 8.98 -4.48 -9.04
N LEU A 126 7.92 -4.90 -9.74
CA LEU A 126 7.03 -5.97 -9.28
C LEU A 126 7.70 -7.35 -9.33
N GLY A 127 8.59 -7.59 -10.30
CA GLY A 127 9.36 -8.83 -10.39
C GLY A 127 10.25 -9.05 -9.17
N ASP A 128 10.89 -7.99 -8.68
CA ASP A 128 11.69 -8.02 -7.47
C ASP A 128 10.85 -8.21 -6.19
N LEU A 129 9.55 -7.94 -6.25
CA LEU A 129 8.59 -8.09 -5.14
C LEU A 129 7.92 -9.46 -5.08
N ASN A 130 8.24 -10.41 -5.98
CA ASN A 130 7.55 -11.70 -6.11
C ASN A 130 7.49 -12.58 -4.84
N GLY A 131 8.24 -12.26 -3.77
CA GLY A 131 8.13 -12.91 -2.45
C GLY A 131 7.17 -12.22 -1.46
N GLU A 132 6.68 -11.02 -1.77
CA GLU A 132 5.85 -10.18 -0.90
C GLU A 132 4.42 -10.10 -1.48
N THR A 133 3.56 -11.07 -1.14
CA THR A 133 2.18 -11.09 -1.64
C THR A 133 1.36 -9.97 -1.00
N THR A 134 0.98 -8.97 -1.81
CA THR A 134 0.03 -7.92 -1.41
C THR A 134 -1.12 -7.84 -2.42
N PRO A 135 -2.35 -7.57 -1.99
CA PRO A 135 -3.50 -7.46 -2.90
C PRO A 135 -3.31 -6.35 -3.94
N MET A 136 -2.50 -5.34 -3.64
CA MET A 136 -2.17 -4.26 -4.57
C MET A 136 -1.26 -4.73 -5.71
N VAL A 137 -0.29 -5.62 -5.45
CA VAL A 137 0.53 -6.23 -6.51
C VAL A 137 -0.35 -6.99 -7.50
N ASP A 138 -1.28 -7.79 -6.99
CA ASP A 138 -2.24 -8.53 -7.81
C ASP A 138 -3.13 -7.58 -8.62
N ALA A 139 -3.61 -6.50 -8.01
CA ALA A 139 -4.42 -5.50 -8.69
C ALA A 139 -3.64 -4.83 -9.85
N ILE A 140 -2.36 -4.49 -9.64
CA ILE A 140 -1.51 -3.92 -10.69
C ILE A 140 -1.29 -4.93 -11.82
N HIS A 141 -0.96 -6.19 -11.49
CA HIS A 141 -0.81 -7.25 -12.50
C HIS A 141 -2.10 -7.45 -13.32
N GLN A 142 -3.26 -7.43 -12.67
CA GLN A 142 -4.54 -7.52 -13.35
C GLN A 142 -4.81 -6.31 -14.26
N ALA A 143 -4.50 -5.10 -13.81
CA ALA A 143 -4.63 -3.88 -14.62
C ALA A 143 -3.75 -3.94 -15.88
N ILE A 144 -2.48 -4.34 -15.73
CA ILE A 144 -1.55 -4.50 -16.86
C ILE A 144 -2.05 -5.59 -17.82
N ARG A 145 -2.50 -6.76 -17.33
CA ARG A 145 -3.02 -7.83 -18.19
C ARG A 145 -4.25 -7.39 -18.99
N LYS A 146 -5.21 -6.70 -18.35
CA LYS A 146 -6.40 -6.17 -19.03
C LYS A 146 -6.01 -5.14 -20.10
N TRP A 147 -5.06 -4.27 -19.78
CA TRP A 147 -4.51 -3.32 -20.75
C TRP A 147 -3.84 -4.02 -21.94
N GLU A 148 -2.99 -5.02 -21.69
CA GLU A 148 -2.33 -5.82 -22.74
C GLU A 148 -3.34 -6.47 -23.69
N GLN A 149 -4.45 -7.01 -23.16
CA GLN A 149 -5.53 -7.61 -23.96
C GLN A 149 -6.26 -6.60 -24.85
N GLY A 150 -6.23 -5.31 -24.50
CA GLY A 150 -6.83 -4.22 -25.28
C GLY A 150 -5.90 -3.60 -26.32
N LEU A 151 -4.66 -4.07 -26.44
CA LEU A 151 -3.68 -3.53 -27.39
C LEU A 151 -3.93 -4.04 -28.82
N PRO A 152 -3.80 -3.18 -29.85
CA PRO A 152 -3.73 -3.64 -31.24
C PRO A 152 -2.55 -4.59 -31.42
N LEU A 153 -2.67 -5.58 -32.31
CA LEU A 153 -1.65 -6.64 -32.50
C LEU A 153 -0.21 -6.11 -32.66
N LEU A 154 -0.02 -5.05 -33.45
CA LEU A 154 1.29 -4.44 -33.66
C LEU A 154 1.84 -3.77 -32.38
N ALA A 155 0.99 -3.07 -31.63
CA ALA A 155 1.39 -2.43 -30.38
C ALA A 155 1.67 -3.48 -29.29
N TRP A 156 0.87 -4.54 -29.26
CA TRP A 156 1.08 -5.69 -28.38
C TRP A 156 2.42 -6.38 -28.68
N LEU A 157 2.73 -6.63 -29.96
CA LEU A 157 3.99 -7.24 -30.37
C LEU A 157 5.19 -6.35 -30.02
N ASN A 158 5.10 -5.05 -30.34
CA ASN A 158 6.13 -4.08 -29.98
C ASN A 158 6.35 -4.00 -28.46
N TRP A 159 5.27 -4.05 -27.68
CA TRP A 159 5.34 -4.12 -26.23
C TRP A 159 6.03 -5.41 -25.74
N LYS A 160 5.70 -6.58 -26.30
CA LYS A 160 6.29 -7.85 -25.87
C LYS A 160 7.78 -7.98 -26.22
N ILE A 161 8.20 -7.48 -27.38
CA ILE A 161 9.59 -7.57 -27.85
C ILE A 161 10.44 -6.43 -27.27
N ASN A 162 10.01 -5.19 -27.45
CA ASN A 162 10.83 -4.01 -27.14
C ASN A 162 10.53 -3.39 -25.78
N ARG A 163 9.49 -3.88 -25.07
CA ARG A 163 9.03 -3.27 -23.80
C ARG A 163 8.70 -1.78 -23.92
N VAL A 164 8.28 -1.36 -25.12
CA VAL A 164 7.84 0.02 -25.37
C VAL A 164 6.33 0.09 -25.26
N ALA A 165 5.84 0.73 -24.21
CA ALA A 165 4.41 0.95 -24.02
C ALA A 165 3.90 2.05 -24.99
N PRO A 166 2.75 1.87 -25.66
CA PRO A 166 2.16 2.90 -26.50
C PRO A 166 1.75 4.14 -25.68
N ALA A 167 2.36 5.29 -25.99
CA ALA A 167 2.11 6.55 -25.27
C ALA A 167 0.64 7.02 -25.30
N SER A 168 -0.12 6.65 -26.34
CA SER A 168 -1.52 7.04 -26.51
C SER A 168 -2.50 6.21 -25.67
N ARG A 169 -2.05 5.15 -24.99
CA ARG A 169 -2.91 4.24 -24.21
C ARG A 169 -2.25 3.91 -22.86
N PRO A 170 -2.37 4.78 -21.84
CA PRO A 170 -1.88 4.46 -20.50
C PRO A 170 -2.64 3.27 -19.88
N VAL A 171 -2.03 2.62 -18.89
CA VAL A 171 -2.67 1.51 -18.17
C VAL A 171 -3.76 2.06 -17.24
N PRO A 172 -5.04 1.74 -17.44
CA PRO A 172 -6.11 2.20 -16.56
C PRO A 172 -6.04 1.46 -15.23
N LEU A 173 -5.99 2.19 -14.11
CA LEU A 173 -6.15 1.61 -12.79
C LEU A 173 -7.63 1.54 -12.42
N GLY A 174 -8.14 0.33 -12.17
CA GLY A 174 -9.50 0.10 -11.68
C GLY A 174 -9.64 0.24 -10.16
N PHE A 175 -8.66 0.84 -9.49
CA PHE A 175 -8.55 0.95 -8.04
C PHE A 175 -7.84 2.26 -7.66
N PRO A 176 -8.04 2.78 -6.43
CA PRO A 176 -7.36 4.00 -5.99
C PRO A 176 -5.85 3.77 -5.88
N PRO A 177 -5.01 4.65 -6.45
CA PRO A 177 -3.58 4.43 -6.44
C PRO A 177 -2.99 4.61 -5.05
N GLY A 178 -2.12 3.65 -4.71
CA GLY A 178 -1.28 3.65 -3.52
C GLY A 178 -1.98 3.31 -2.20
N ASP A 179 -1.17 2.84 -1.26
CA ASP A 179 -1.55 2.49 0.11
C ASP A 179 -0.78 3.31 1.14
N PHE A 180 -1.47 3.81 2.17
CA PHE A 180 -0.85 4.55 3.27
C PHE A 180 -0.13 3.63 4.28
N GLY A 181 -0.29 2.31 4.20
CA GLY A 181 0.42 1.32 5.03
C GLY A 181 -0.22 1.05 6.40
N ASN A 182 -1.05 1.97 6.91
CA ASN A 182 -1.74 1.87 8.20
C ASN A 182 -3.25 2.08 8.13
N ALA A 183 -3.82 2.22 6.94
CA ALA A 183 -5.26 2.28 6.81
C ALA A 183 -5.80 0.86 7.04
N ARG A 184 -6.34 0.59 8.24
CA ARG A 184 -7.37 -0.45 8.40
C ARG A 184 -8.27 -0.34 7.17
N PRO A 185 -8.58 -1.45 6.47
CA PRO A 185 -9.43 -1.40 5.29
C PRO A 185 -10.65 -0.58 5.67
N LEU A 186 -10.81 0.58 5.02
CA LEU A 186 -12.02 1.37 5.17
C LEU A 186 -13.10 0.52 4.54
N LEU A 187 -13.73 -0.32 5.37
CA LEU A 187 -14.87 -1.13 5.03
C LEU A 187 -15.92 -0.16 4.49
N THR A 188 -16.09 -0.19 3.17
CA THR A 188 -17.28 0.33 2.47
C THR A 188 -18.46 -0.57 2.75
#